data_AF-A0A7K1WTH1-F1
#
_entry.id   AF-A0A7K1WTH1-F1
#
_cell.length_a   1.000
_cell.length_b   1.000
_cell.length_c   1.000
_cell.angle_alpha   90.00
_cell.angle_beta   90.00
_cell.angle_gamma   90.00
#
_symmetry.space_group_name_H-M   'P 1'
#
loop_
_entity.id
_entity.type
_entity.pdbx_description
1 polymer ?
#
loop_
_entity_poly.entity_id
_entity_poly.type
_entity_poly.pdbx_seq_one_letter_code
_entity_poly.pdbx_strand_id
1 'polypeptide(L)'
;MTETIIENLKVLSDNFKYKFDTLSSSIIFVNEINRIRIWVENDSAFKISYNLGYDEETLLVSEETVYHFCINLFKRKNNDIGLIPSNYKSIDIDEWFKIEEREALGIASVTQKELEYNYRLKHLFLESKRFDITYFNGLLILEDKKKEYLSNVFDFKDINPK
;
A
#
# COMPACT_ATOMS: atom_id res chain seq x y z
N MET A 1 -3.97 7.02 13.49
CA MET A 1 -3.74 5.77 12.73
C MET A 1 -4.41 5.89 11.37
N THR A 2 -5.72 6.18 11.33
CA THR A 2 -6.49 6.39 10.11
C THR A 2 -5.99 7.55 9.23
N GLU A 3 -5.62 8.69 9.83
CA GLU A 3 -5.01 9.82 9.10
C GLU A 3 -3.68 9.41 8.43
N THR A 4 -2.85 8.63 9.13
CA THR A 4 -1.59 8.10 8.60
C THR A 4 -1.82 7.23 7.37
N ILE A 5 -2.86 6.38 7.39
CA ILE A 5 -3.22 5.54 6.23
C ILE A 5 -3.58 6.41 5.02
N ILE A 6 -4.39 7.46 5.21
CA ILE A 6 -4.76 8.35 4.10
C ILE A 6 -3.54 9.08 3.53
N GLU A 7 -2.64 9.58 4.38
CA GLU A 7 -1.39 10.21 3.92
C GLU A 7 -0.48 9.22 3.18
N ASN A 8 -0.36 7.99 3.67
CA ASN A 8 0.40 6.95 3.00
C ASN A 8 -0.22 6.59 1.65
N LEU A 9 -1.56 6.51 1.55
CA LEU A 9 -2.24 6.31 0.28
C LEU A 9 -2.04 7.47 -0.71
N LYS A 10 -1.96 8.73 -0.24
CA LYS A 10 -1.56 9.88 -1.08
C LYS A 10 -0.18 9.66 -1.67
N VAL A 11 0.80 9.30 -0.85
CA VAL A 11 2.16 9.02 -1.30
C VAL A 11 2.16 7.88 -2.31
N LEU A 12 1.50 6.75 -2.01
CA LEU A 12 1.45 5.60 -2.91
C LEU A 12 0.77 5.92 -4.24
N SER A 13 -0.22 6.81 -4.26
CA SER A 13 -0.96 7.17 -5.47
C SER A 13 -0.06 7.72 -6.58
N ASP A 14 1.00 8.46 -6.21
CA ASP A 14 2.01 8.96 -7.15
C ASP A 14 2.79 7.82 -7.82
N ASN A 15 3.11 6.76 -7.07
CA ASN A 15 3.79 5.57 -7.60
C ASN A 15 2.98 4.90 -8.72
N PHE A 16 1.65 4.96 -8.62
CA PHE A 16 0.71 4.35 -9.56
C PHE A 16 0.11 5.36 -10.57
N LYS A 17 0.66 6.57 -10.65
CA LYS A 17 0.24 7.64 -11.58
C LYS A 17 -1.21 8.09 -11.39
N TYR A 18 -1.71 8.05 -10.16
CA TYR A 18 -2.97 8.68 -9.80
C TYR A 18 -2.72 10.13 -9.43
N LYS A 19 -3.67 11.00 -9.79
CA LYS A 19 -3.82 12.31 -9.16
C LYS A 19 -4.79 12.16 -8.00
N PHE A 20 -4.64 12.98 -6.96
CA PHE A 20 -5.60 12.98 -5.87
C PHE A 20 -6.13 14.37 -5.56
N ASP A 21 -7.33 14.41 -5.00
CA ASP A 21 -7.96 15.61 -4.46
C ASP A 21 -8.59 15.30 -3.10
N THR A 22 -8.43 16.22 -2.15
CA THR A 22 -8.94 16.06 -0.78
C THR A 22 -10.21 16.90 -0.64
N LEU A 23 -11.33 16.23 -0.40
CA LEU A 23 -12.60 16.84 -0.04
C LEU A 23 -12.78 16.87 1.48
N SER A 24 -13.78 17.59 1.97
CA SER A 24 -14.04 17.78 3.41
C SER A 24 -14.17 16.49 4.24
N SER A 25 -14.52 15.36 3.62
CA SER A 25 -14.69 14.06 4.30
C SER A 25 -14.16 12.86 3.51
N SER A 26 -13.47 13.09 2.39
CA SER A 26 -12.93 12.00 1.56
C SER A 26 -11.70 12.43 0.79
N ILE A 27 -10.97 11.44 0.32
CA ILE A 27 -9.99 11.61 -0.73
C ILE A 27 -10.48 10.91 -2.00
N ILE A 28 -10.22 11.52 -3.15
CA ILE A 28 -10.48 10.93 -4.45
C ILE A 28 -9.14 10.76 -5.15
N PHE A 29 -8.89 9.55 -5.65
CA PHE A 29 -7.78 9.21 -6.54
C PHE A 29 -8.32 8.96 -7.95
N VAL A 30 -7.72 9.58 -8.96
CA VAL A 30 -8.13 9.44 -10.36
C VAL A 30 -6.93 9.23 -11.27
N ASN A 31 -7.04 8.25 -12.16
CA ASN A 31 -6.21 8.14 -13.34
C ASN A 31 -7.09 7.83 -14.57
N GLU A 32 -6.48 7.43 -15.68
CA GLU A 32 -7.20 7.12 -16.93
C GLU A 32 -8.11 5.87 -16.84
N ILE A 33 -7.88 5.01 -15.85
CA ILE A 33 -8.53 3.69 -15.69
C ILE A 33 -9.56 3.70 -14.57
N ASN A 34 -9.22 4.37 -13.47
CA ASN A 34 -9.89 4.19 -12.20
C ASN A 34 -10.10 5.53 -11.49
N ARG A 35 -11.25 5.63 -10.85
CA ARG A 35 -11.65 6.70 -9.94
C ARG A 35 -12.03 6.03 -8.64
N ILE A 36 -11.19 6.19 -7.64
CA ILE A 36 -11.33 5.62 -6.31
C ILE A 36 -11.66 6.75 -5.35
N ARG A 37 -12.66 6.58 -4.50
CA ARG A 37 -12.98 7.51 -3.42
C ARG A 37 -12.94 6.77 -2.11
N ILE A 38 -12.26 7.35 -1.12
CA ILE A 38 -12.06 6.75 0.20
C ILE A 38 -12.55 7.72 1.25
N TRP A 39 -13.33 7.20 2.20
CA TRP A 39 -13.79 7.90 3.38
C TRP A 39 -13.41 7.08 4.61
N VAL A 40 -13.09 7.79 5.69
CA VAL A 40 -13.05 7.17 7.02
C VAL A 40 -14.50 7.00 7.48
N GLU A 41 -14.94 5.76 7.68
CA GLU A 41 -16.27 5.49 8.22
C GLU A 41 -16.23 5.56 9.75
N ASN A 42 -15.21 4.95 10.35
CA ASN A 42 -14.90 5.00 11.78
C ASN A 42 -13.42 4.63 11.99
N ASP A 43 -12.99 4.54 13.25
CA ASP A 43 -11.57 4.30 13.61
C ASP A 43 -10.99 2.99 13.04
N SER A 44 -11.82 1.99 12.73
CA SER A 44 -11.37 0.67 12.28
C SER A 44 -11.81 0.31 10.85
N ALA A 45 -12.52 1.20 10.16
CA ALA A 45 -13.10 0.92 8.85
C ALA A 45 -13.11 2.13 7.91
N PHE A 46 -12.88 1.81 6.65
CA PHE A 46 -12.91 2.72 5.52
C PHE A 46 -14.06 2.34 4.60
N LYS A 47 -14.81 3.34 4.16
CA LYS A 47 -15.68 3.18 3.00
C LYS A 47 -14.85 3.45 1.76
N ILE A 48 -14.90 2.57 0.78
CA ILE A 48 -14.16 2.72 -0.48
C ILE A 48 -15.15 2.53 -1.62
N SER A 49 -15.16 3.48 -2.55
CA SER A 49 -15.95 3.42 -3.75
C SER A 49 -15.07 3.54 -4.98
N TYR A 50 -15.38 2.80 -6.04
CA TYR A 50 -14.59 2.80 -7.26
C TYR A 50 -15.46 2.50 -8.50
N ASN A 51 -15.07 3.04 -9.66
CA ASN A 51 -15.81 2.78 -10.90
C ASN A 51 -15.61 1.33 -11.36
N LEU A 52 -16.65 0.67 -11.84
CA LEU A 52 -16.62 -0.67 -12.44
C LEU A 52 -17.35 -0.63 -13.78
N GLY A 53 -16.59 -0.44 -14.87
CA GLY A 53 -17.19 -0.14 -16.17
C GLY A 53 -17.98 1.17 -16.13
N TYR A 54 -19.30 1.10 -16.31
CA TYR A 54 -20.23 2.23 -16.22
C TYR A 54 -20.87 2.38 -14.83
N ASP A 55 -20.67 1.41 -13.94
CA ASP A 55 -21.23 1.39 -12.60
C ASP A 55 -20.21 1.88 -11.57
N GLU A 56 -20.66 2.04 -10.32
CA GLU A 56 -19.84 2.34 -9.17
C GLU A 56 -20.08 1.27 -8.10
N GLU A 57 -19.00 0.72 -7.56
CA GLU A 57 -19.07 -0.26 -6.48
C GLU A 57 -18.55 0.37 -5.19
N THR A 58 -19.26 0.16 -4.08
CA THR A 58 -18.89 0.67 -2.76
C THR A 58 -18.83 -0.46 -1.75
N LEU A 59 -17.73 -0.51 -1.01
CA LEU A 59 -17.47 -1.53 0.01
C LEU A 59 -16.96 -0.91 1.30
N LEU A 60 -17.17 -1.62 2.41
CA LEU A 60 -16.55 -1.32 3.69
C LEU A 60 -15.32 -2.22 3.84
N VAL A 61 -14.18 -1.60 4.14
CA VAL A 61 -12.86 -2.25 4.20
C VAL A 61 -12.26 -1.96 5.58
N SER A 62 -11.77 -2.99 6.26
CA SER A 62 -11.13 -2.80 7.57
C SER A 62 -9.77 -2.13 7.45
N GLU A 63 -9.32 -1.50 8.54
CA GLU A 63 -7.97 -0.95 8.63
C GLU A 63 -6.88 -1.96 8.24
N GLU A 64 -6.99 -3.22 8.68
CA GLU A 64 -6.01 -4.28 8.38
C GLU A 64 -5.91 -4.63 6.88
N THR A 65 -6.96 -4.35 6.11
CA THR A 65 -7.07 -4.77 4.70
C THR A 65 -6.99 -3.60 3.72
N VAL A 66 -7.03 -2.37 4.22
CA VAL A 66 -7.15 -1.14 3.41
C VAL A 66 -6.01 -0.99 2.42
N TYR A 67 -4.76 -1.25 2.84
CA TYR A 67 -3.60 -1.14 1.94
C TYR A 67 -3.65 -2.18 0.84
N HIS A 68 -3.92 -3.45 1.17
CA HIS A 68 -4.05 -4.51 0.18
C HIS A 68 -5.12 -4.17 -0.86
N PHE A 69 -6.28 -3.73 -0.38
CA PHE A 69 -7.39 -3.36 -1.25
C PHE A 69 -7.03 -2.19 -2.18
N CYS A 70 -6.46 -1.12 -1.64
CA CYS A 70 -6.08 0.05 -2.42
C CYS A 70 -4.95 -0.22 -3.41
N ILE A 71 -3.94 -1.02 -3.04
CA ILE A 71 -2.85 -1.41 -3.96
C ILE A 71 -3.41 -2.20 -5.14
N ASN A 72 -4.33 -3.13 -4.89
CA ASN A 72 -5.00 -3.87 -5.96
C ASN A 72 -5.81 -2.93 -6.87
N LEU A 73 -6.55 -1.97 -6.31
CA LEU A 73 -7.26 -0.97 -7.11
C LEU A 73 -6.31 -0.07 -7.92
N PHE A 74 -5.18 0.33 -7.33
CA PHE A 74 -4.20 1.16 -8.02
C PHE A 74 -3.56 0.43 -9.21
N LYS A 75 -3.33 -0.88 -9.09
CA LYS A 75 -2.77 -1.74 -10.14
C LYS A 75 -3.80 -2.25 -11.15
N ARG A 76 -5.09 -1.98 -10.93
CA ARG A 76 -6.19 -2.46 -11.75
C ARG A 76 -6.04 -2.02 -13.21
N LYS A 77 -6.39 -2.91 -14.14
CA LYS A 77 -6.41 -2.66 -15.59
C LYS A 77 -7.83 -2.38 -16.06
N ASN A 78 -7.96 -1.75 -17.24
CA ASN A 78 -9.26 -1.33 -17.82
C ASN A 78 -10.32 -2.45 -17.95
N ASN A 79 -9.90 -3.71 -18.06
CA ASN A 79 -10.81 -4.84 -18.29
C ASN A 79 -11.13 -5.64 -17.04
N ASP A 80 -10.70 -5.20 -15.86
CA ASP A 80 -10.94 -5.93 -14.63
C ASP A 80 -12.40 -5.76 -14.18
N ILE A 81 -13.08 -6.89 -13.96
CA ILE A 81 -14.51 -6.98 -13.66
C ILE A 81 -14.86 -6.84 -12.16
N GLY A 82 -13.90 -6.42 -11.34
CA GLY A 82 -14.07 -6.23 -9.90
C GLY A 82 -12.84 -6.69 -9.12
N LEU A 83 -12.87 -6.49 -7.80
CA LEU A 83 -11.89 -7.07 -6.89
C LEU A 83 -12.41 -8.38 -6.29
N ILE A 84 -11.59 -9.42 -6.34
CA ILE A 84 -11.91 -10.70 -5.69
C ILE A 84 -11.54 -10.57 -4.21
N PRO A 85 -12.47 -10.86 -3.28
CA PRO A 85 -12.15 -10.92 -1.86
C PRO A 85 -11.03 -11.93 -1.59
N SER A 86 -10.01 -11.51 -0.86
CA SER A 86 -8.87 -12.34 -0.51
C SER A 86 -8.99 -12.82 0.95
N ASN A 87 -8.88 -14.13 1.18
CA ASN A 87 -8.82 -14.71 2.53
C ASN A 87 -7.38 -14.79 3.06
N TYR A 88 -6.55 -13.81 2.74
CA TYR A 88 -5.14 -13.80 3.12
C TYR A 88 -4.96 -13.32 4.56
N LYS A 89 -3.87 -13.74 5.20
CA LYS A 89 -3.52 -13.35 6.57
C LYS A 89 -3.03 -11.90 6.57
N SER A 90 -3.33 -11.15 7.62
CA SER A 90 -2.65 -9.87 7.87
C SER A 90 -1.16 -10.11 8.13
N ILE A 91 -0.35 -9.12 7.77
CA ILE A 91 1.08 -9.09 8.02
C ILE A 91 1.45 -7.73 8.57
N ASP A 92 2.03 -7.70 9.76
CA ASP A 92 2.64 -6.50 10.33
C ASP A 92 4.18 -6.58 10.22
N ILE A 93 4.87 -5.58 10.74
CA ILE A 93 6.33 -5.52 10.71
C ILE A 93 6.92 -6.71 11.50
N ASP A 94 6.42 -6.98 12.71
CA ASP A 94 6.93 -8.04 13.57
C ASP A 94 6.78 -9.42 12.91
N GLU A 95 5.65 -9.68 12.27
CA GLU A 95 5.39 -10.92 11.55
C GLU A 95 6.28 -11.05 10.31
N TRP A 96 6.51 -9.97 9.57
CA TRP A 96 7.48 -9.97 8.48
C TRP A 96 8.89 -10.32 8.97
N PHE A 97 9.35 -9.73 10.07
CA PHE A 97 10.65 -10.05 10.66
C PHE A 97 10.74 -11.50 11.14
N LYS A 98 9.67 -12.10 11.66
CA LYS A 98 9.68 -13.54 11.99
C LYS A 98 9.82 -14.44 10.76
N ILE A 99 9.24 -14.04 9.64
CA ILE A 99 9.29 -14.83 8.39
C ILE A 99 10.67 -14.73 7.73
N GLU A 100 11.26 -13.53 7.69
CA GLU A 100 12.44 -13.23 6.88
C GLU A 100 13.51 -12.39 7.60
N GLU A 101 13.73 -12.58 8.91
CA GLU A 101 14.61 -11.75 9.77
C GLU A 101 15.89 -11.23 9.08
N ARG A 102 16.75 -12.12 8.58
CA ARG A 102 18.02 -11.73 7.94
C ARG A 102 17.81 -10.93 6.66
N GLU A 103 16.80 -11.28 5.87
CA GLU A 103 16.48 -10.60 4.62
C GLU A 103 15.84 -9.23 4.93
N ALA A 104 14.94 -9.15 5.90
CA ALA A 104 14.33 -7.90 6.37
C ALA A 104 15.39 -6.90 6.88
N LEU A 105 16.33 -7.36 7.72
CA LEU A 105 17.46 -6.54 8.19
C LEU A 105 18.38 -6.12 7.03
N GLY A 106 18.62 -7.01 6.06
CA GLY A 106 19.39 -6.70 4.86
C GLY A 106 18.72 -5.61 4.03
N ILE A 107 17.40 -5.70 3.84
CA ILE A 107 16.59 -4.73 3.12
C ILE A 107 16.62 -3.37 3.81
N ALA A 108 16.50 -3.34 5.13
CA ALA A 108 16.62 -2.11 5.91
C ALA A 108 18.01 -1.46 5.71
N SER A 109 19.08 -2.25 5.84
CA SER A 109 20.45 -1.75 5.68
C SER A 109 20.75 -1.26 4.27
N VAL A 110 20.32 -1.98 3.23
CA VAL A 110 20.51 -1.56 1.83
C VAL A 110 19.76 -0.27 1.55
N THR A 111 18.48 -0.19 1.95
CA THR A 111 17.67 1.02 1.75
C THR A 111 18.29 2.22 2.44
N GLN A 112 18.78 2.06 3.67
CA GLN A 112 19.44 3.13 4.42
C GLN A 112 20.73 3.61 3.72
N LYS A 113 21.58 2.70 3.24
CA LYS A 113 22.81 3.05 2.50
C LYS A 113 22.50 3.81 1.21
N GLU A 114 21.49 3.38 0.46
CA GLU A 114 21.08 4.04 -0.78
C GLU A 114 20.53 5.45 -0.50
N LEU A 115 19.82 5.65 0.60
CA LEU A 115 19.35 6.97 1.04
C LEU A 115 20.48 7.88 1.49
N GLU A 116 21.49 7.35 2.18
CA GLU A 116 22.69 8.11 2.57
C GLU A 116 23.49 8.55 1.34
N TYR A 117 23.59 7.69 0.34
CA TYR A 117 24.25 8.00 -0.93
C TYR A 117 23.45 8.99 -1.77
N ASN A 118 22.13 8.80 -1.86
CA ASN A 118 21.22 9.65 -2.60
C ASN A 118 20.00 10.03 -1.74
N TYR A 119 20.11 11.14 -1.02
CA TYR A 119 19.04 11.64 -0.15
C TYR A 119 17.74 12.01 -0.89
N ARG A 120 17.75 12.06 -2.23
CA ARG A 120 16.57 12.30 -3.09
C ARG A 120 16.00 11.02 -3.69
N LEU A 121 16.49 9.85 -3.28
CA LEU A 121 15.97 8.57 -3.73
C LEU A 121 14.47 8.49 -3.41
N LYS A 122 13.66 8.39 -4.45
CA LYS A 122 12.20 8.28 -4.32
C LYS A 122 11.70 6.86 -4.45
N HIS A 123 12.43 6.00 -5.15
CA HIS A 123 11.96 4.68 -5.53
C HIS A 123 13.14 3.70 -5.57
N LEU A 124 13.00 2.52 -4.97
CA LEU A 124 13.98 1.45 -5.02
C LEU A 124 13.28 0.08 -4.96
N PHE A 125 13.62 -0.82 -5.89
CA PHE A 125 13.18 -2.21 -5.84
C PHE A 125 14.16 -3.03 -5.01
N LEU A 126 13.64 -3.87 -4.13
CA LEU A 126 14.42 -4.62 -3.14
C LEU A 126 14.13 -6.12 -3.33
N GLU A 127 15.18 -6.90 -3.49
CA GLU A 127 15.05 -8.35 -3.68
C GLU A 127 14.85 -9.06 -2.33
N SER A 128 13.77 -9.84 -2.23
CA SER A 128 13.50 -10.80 -1.14
C SER A 128 13.00 -12.11 -1.74
N LYS A 129 13.17 -13.23 -1.01
CA LYS A 129 12.69 -14.54 -1.50
C LYS A 129 11.18 -14.68 -1.41
N ARG A 130 10.57 -14.31 -0.28
CA ARG A 130 9.12 -14.46 0.02
C ARG A 130 8.31 -13.29 -0.52
N PHE A 131 8.87 -12.10 -0.52
CA PHE A 131 8.14 -10.87 -0.81
C PHE A 131 8.73 -10.10 -1.98
N ASP A 132 7.86 -9.41 -2.71
CA ASP A 132 8.25 -8.29 -3.57
C ASP A 132 8.21 -7.03 -2.71
N ILE A 133 9.37 -6.37 -2.59
CA ILE A 133 9.53 -5.21 -1.71
C ILE A 133 9.92 -4.00 -2.53
N THR A 134 9.17 -2.92 -2.35
CA THR A 134 9.45 -1.64 -3.02
C THR A 134 9.52 -0.54 -1.98
N TYR A 135 10.62 0.19 -1.96
CA TYR A 135 10.70 1.47 -1.26
C TYR A 135 10.15 2.58 -2.16
N PHE A 136 9.26 3.40 -1.62
CA PHE A 136 8.74 4.58 -2.29
C PHE A 136 8.51 5.75 -1.33
N ASN A 137 9.26 6.85 -1.50
CA ASN A 137 9.12 8.10 -0.73
C ASN A 137 8.97 7.90 0.80
N GLY A 138 9.80 7.04 1.38
CA GLY A 138 9.78 6.76 2.82
C GLY A 138 8.90 5.58 3.24
N LEU A 139 8.13 5.00 2.33
CA LEU A 139 7.30 3.82 2.59
C LEU A 139 7.96 2.56 2.04
N LEU A 140 7.79 1.44 2.73
CA LEU A 140 8.06 0.10 2.21
C LEU A 140 6.73 -0.60 1.90
N ILE A 141 6.57 -0.96 0.64
CA ILE A 141 5.43 -1.72 0.12
C ILE A 141 5.84 -3.19 0.10
N LEU A 142 5.11 -4.03 0.84
CA LEU A 142 5.35 -5.45 0.97
C LEU A 142 4.24 -6.24 0.26
N GLU A 143 4.60 -7.08 -0.71
CA GLU A 143 3.65 -7.94 -1.43
C GLU A 143 4.09 -9.41 -1.40
N ASP A 144 3.22 -10.30 -0.94
CA ASP A 144 3.54 -11.72 -0.83
C ASP A 144 3.46 -12.43 -2.19
N LYS A 145 4.60 -12.96 -2.65
CA LYS A 145 4.72 -13.74 -3.89
C LYS A 145 3.86 -15.01 -3.93
N LYS A 146 3.59 -15.64 -2.77
CA LYS A 146 2.75 -16.85 -2.68
C LYS A 146 1.31 -16.56 -2.25
N LYS A 147 0.95 -15.29 -2.05
CA LYS A 147 -0.42 -14.87 -1.71
C LYS A 147 -1.00 -15.56 -0.46
N GLU A 148 -0.18 -15.75 0.56
CA GLU A 148 -0.62 -16.19 1.89
C GLU A 148 -0.98 -14.99 2.77
N TYR A 149 -0.21 -13.91 2.62
CA TYR A 149 -0.37 -12.65 3.35
C TYR A 149 -0.92 -11.54 2.46
N LEU A 150 -1.68 -10.64 3.08
CA LEU A 150 -2.14 -9.39 2.49
C LEU A 150 -0.94 -8.50 2.16
N SER A 151 -1.07 -7.69 1.11
CA SER A 151 -0.10 -6.63 0.85
C SER A 151 -0.21 -5.57 1.94
N ASN A 152 0.91 -5.08 2.44
CA ASN A 152 0.90 -4.04 3.46
C ASN A 152 1.96 -2.97 3.19
N VAL A 153 1.84 -1.84 3.89
CA VAL A 153 2.73 -0.69 3.75
C VAL A 153 3.20 -0.25 5.12
N PHE A 154 4.50 -0.03 5.23
CA PHE A 154 5.17 0.36 6.46
C PHE A 154 5.93 1.66 6.26
N ASP A 155 5.93 2.51 7.27
CA ASP A 155 6.86 3.64 7.32
C ASP A 155 8.28 3.11 7.54
N PHE A 156 9.20 3.46 6.64
CA PHE A 156 10.58 2.96 6.70
C PHE A 156 11.28 3.35 8.01
N LYS A 157 10.88 4.49 8.60
CA LYS A 157 11.41 4.96 9.88
C LYS A 157 11.11 4.02 11.04
N ASP A 158 10.03 3.24 10.95
CA ASP A 158 9.62 2.30 12.00
C ASP A 158 10.37 0.97 11.92
N ILE A 159 11.08 0.72 10.80
CA ILE A 159 11.81 -0.52 10.52
C ILE A 159 13.28 -0.40 10.95
N ASN A 160 13.71 0.79 11.41
CA ASN A 160 15.11 1.02 11.74
C ASN A 160 15.47 0.35 13.07
N PRO A 161 16.40 -0.62 13.08
CA PRO A 161 16.95 -1.13 14.34
C PRO A 161 17.72 0.02 15.00
N LYS A 162 17.35 0.35 16.24
CA LYS A 162 18.22 1.17 17.10
C LYS A 162 19.48 0.40 17.46
#